data_AF-A0A6I6HLN6-F1
#
_entry.id   AF-A0A6I6HLN6-F1
#
_cell.length_a   1.000
_cell.length_b   1.000
_cell.length_c   1.000
_cell.angle_alpha   90.00
_cell.angle_beta   90.00
_cell.angle_gamma   90.00
#
_symmetry.space_group_name_H-M   'P 1'
#
loop_
_entity.id
_entity.type
_entity.pdbx_description
1 polymer ?
#
loop_
_entity_poly.entity_id
_entity_poly.type
_entity_poly.pdbx_seq_one_letter_code
_entity_poly.pdbx_strand_id
1 'polypeptide(L)'
;MAQLMSLLVQNAIAIVFAASFAARLGLPVPAAAVLVVSGALLAAGNVSVVGVVLAAVLANLLGDGAWFYAGRRFGYRFMRLLCRISLSPDSCVRRGESLIGRWGGLSLVAAKFVPGVSVVAPPMAGALGMSVWRFIGFDIGAALIWTGVFLGLGWAFREQIQEVLAMLAQAGGIATLALVVVLAVMLVVRYWRRRAFMRLTGMSRITVDELHDLLAGEAPPLVIDVRGEAGLQVDPRRIPGALSYTLKALQQRHGELPVIGGRDVVLYCNCPNEVSAAQAARVLLARGARRALPLTGGLDAWVASGRPTSLH
;
A
#
# COMPACT_ATOMS: atom_id res chain seq x y z
N MET A 1 -9.78 -26.44 29.63
CA MET A 1 -10.33 -26.35 28.26
C MET A 1 -11.77 -25.85 28.24
N ALA A 2 -12.71 -26.46 28.97
CA ALA A 2 -14.10 -25.99 29.05
C ALA A 2 -14.23 -24.52 29.53
N GLN A 3 -13.42 -24.09 30.51
CA GLN A 3 -13.38 -22.69 30.98
C GLN A 3 -12.88 -21.69 29.94
N LEU A 4 -11.92 -22.09 29.09
CA LEU A 4 -11.38 -21.24 28.02
C LEU A 4 -12.40 -21.09 26.88
N MET A 5 -13.07 -22.19 26.53
CA MET A 5 -14.17 -22.19 25.55
C MET A 5 -15.38 -21.41 26.08
N SER A 6 -15.74 -21.54 27.36
CA SER A 6 -16.84 -20.76 27.95
C SER A 6 -16.51 -19.27 28.02
N LEU A 7 -15.27 -18.89 28.36
CA LEU A 7 -14.82 -17.49 28.32
C LEU A 7 -14.79 -16.93 26.89
N LEU A 8 -14.37 -17.73 25.90
CA LEU A 8 -14.38 -17.35 24.48
C LEU A 8 -15.80 -17.14 23.96
N VAL A 9 -16.74 -18.01 24.31
CA VAL A 9 -18.16 -17.89 23.91
C VAL A 9 -18.82 -16.69 24.60
N GLN A 10 -18.58 -16.51 25.91
CA GLN A 10 -19.13 -15.37 26.67
C GLN A 10 -18.57 -14.02 26.19
N ASN A 11 -17.32 -13.97 25.76
CA ASN A 11 -16.66 -12.74 25.29
C ASN A 11 -16.54 -12.65 23.77
N ALA A 12 -17.18 -13.55 23.00
CA ALA A 12 -17.03 -13.62 21.55
C ALA A 12 -17.31 -12.28 20.87
N ILE A 13 -18.39 -11.60 21.29
CA ILE A 13 -18.80 -10.29 20.79
C ILE A 13 -17.71 -9.23 21.08
N ALA A 14 -17.18 -9.22 22.31
CA ALA A 14 -16.14 -8.27 22.71
C ALA A 14 -14.81 -8.53 21.99
N ILE A 15 -14.45 -9.81 21.78
CA ILE A 15 -13.25 -10.22 21.03
C ILE A 15 -13.37 -9.79 19.56
N VAL A 16 -14.53 -10.03 18.93
CA VAL A 16 -14.80 -9.60 17.56
C VAL A 16 -14.71 -8.08 17.44
N PHE A 17 -15.31 -7.34 18.38
CA PHE A 17 -15.22 -5.88 18.42
C PHE A 17 -13.76 -5.43 18.54
N ALA A 18 -13.04 -5.89 19.56
CA ALA A 18 -11.68 -5.46 19.86
C ALA A 18 -10.70 -5.82 18.72
N ALA A 19 -10.78 -7.04 18.19
CA ALA A 19 -9.91 -7.48 17.11
C ALA A 19 -10.19 -6.71 15.80
N SER A 20 -11.46 -6.50 15.46
CA SER A 20 -11.86 -5.72 14.29
C SER A 20 -11.44 -4.26 14.45
N PHE A 21 -11.68 -3.66 15.61
CA PHE A 21 -11.33 -2.27 15.89
C PHE A 21 -9.81 -2.05 15.83
N ALA A 22 -9.04 -2.91 16.49
CA ALA A 22 -7.58 -2.87 16.45
C ALA A 22 -7.04 -3.00 15.02
N ALA A 23 -7.59 -3.93 14.22
CA ALA A 23 -7.20 -4.07 12.82
C ALA A 23 -7.50 -2.81 11.99
N ARG A 24 -8.63 -2.13 12.27
CA ARG A 24 -9.02 -0.88 11.58
C ARG A 24 -8.19 0.32 12.01
N LEU A 25 -7.70 0.32 13.25
CA LEU A 25 -6.67 1.26 13.70
C LEU A 25 -5.28 0.98 13.10
N GLY A 26 -5.12 -0.09 12.31
CA GLY A 26 -3.88 -0.42 11.62
C GLY A 26 -2.94 -1.35 12.39
N LEU A 27 -3.39 -1.91 13.52
CA LEU A 27 -2.63 -2.94 14.22
C LEU A 27 -2.64 -4.24 13.39
N PRO A 28 -1.55 -5.03 13.38
CA PRO A 28 -1.45 -6.27 12.62
C PRO A 28 -2.22 -7.43 13.29
N VAL A 29 -3.53 -7.24 13.51
CA VAL A 29 -4.42 -8.24 14.13
C VAL A 29 -5.18 -9.00 13.04
N PRO A 30 -5.25 -10.34 13.09
CA PRO A 30 -5.91 -11.15 12.07
C PRO A 30 -7.44 -11.15 12.22
N ALA A 31 -8.09 -9.98 12.10
CA ALA A 31 -9.53 -9.84 12.30
C ALA A 31 -10.39 -10.74 11.40
N ALA A 32 -9.95 -11.00 10.15
CA ALA A 32 -10.63 -11.93 9.25
C ALA A 32 -10.67 -13.36 9.81
N ALA A 33 -9.59 -13.83 10.43
CA ALA A 33 -9.54 -15.15 11.05
C ALA A 33 -10.46 -15.22 12.28
N VAL A 34 -10.51 -14.16 13.09
CA VAL A 34 -11.44 -14.05 14.23
C VAL A 34 -12.89 -14.15 13.77
N LEU A 35 -13.26 -13.49 12.67
CA LEU A 35 -14.60 -13.61 12.10
C LEU A 35 -14.87 -15.01 11.55
N VAL A 36 -13.92 -15.65 10.87
CA VAL A 36 -14.10 -17.04 10.40
C VAL A 36 -14.36 -17.99 11.56
N VAL A 37 -13.57 -17.91 12.65
CA VAL A 37 -13.80 -18.70 13.86
C VAL A 37 -15.16 -18.38 14.48
N SER A 38 -15.53 -17.10 14.53
CA SER A 38 -16.85 -16.67 15.03
C SER A 38 -17.99 -17.22 14.18
N GLY A 39 -17.83 -17.29 12.86
CA GLY A 39 -18.80 -17.89 11.94
C GLY A 39 -19.05 -19.38 12.22
N ALA A 40 -18.00 -20.14 12.53
CA ALA A 40 -18.12 -21.53 12.94
C ALA A 40 -18.85 -21.66 14.30
N LEU A 41 -18.61 -20.75 15.24
CA LEU A 41 -19.30 -20.72 16.54
C LEU A 41 -20.78 -20.32 16.42
N LEU A 42 -21.11 -19.41 15.49
CA LEU A 42 -22.49 -19.07 15.15
C LEU A 42 -23.24 -20.28 14.59
N ALA A 43 -22.60 -21.09 13.75
CA ALA A 43 -23.18 -22.31 13.20
C ALA A 43 -23.57 -23.32 14.28
N ALA A 44 -22.81 -23.35 15.39
CA ALA A 44 -23.07 -24.21 16.53
C ALA A 44 -24.13 -23.65 17.50
N GLY A 45 -24.71 -22.47 17.23
CA GLY A 45 -25.73 -21.85 18.08
C GLY A 45 -25.19 -21.23 19.38
N ASN A 46 -23.87 -21.13 19.53
CA ASN A 46 -23.24 -20.71 20.79
C ASN A 46 -23.21 -19.18 20.99
N VAL A 47 -23.41 -18.39 19.93
CA VAL A 47 -23.27 -16.93 19.97
C VAL A 47 -24.38 -16.26 19.14
N SER A 48 -24.81 -15.07 19.54
CA SER A 48 -25.80 -14.28 18.78
C SER A 48 -25.21 -13.74 17.47
N VAL A 49 -25.82 -14.11 16.33
CA VAL A 49 -25.47 -13.61 14.99
C VAL A 49 -25.56 -12.09 14.95
N VAL A 50 -26.66 -11.54 15.47
CA VAL A 50 -26.91 -10.09 15.49
C VAL A 50 -25.84 -9.39 16.32
N GLY A 51 -25.50 -9.94 17.50
CA GLY A 51 -24.47 -9.36 18.36
C GLY A 51 -23.10 -9.29 17.69
N VAL A 52 -22.68 -10.38 17.03
CA VAL A 52 -21.38 -10.44 16.34
C VAL A 52 -21.33 -9.49 15.14
N VAL A 53 -22.39 -9.45 14.33
CA VAL A 53 -22.47 -8.55 13.17
C VAL A 53 -22.46 -7.08 13.62
N LEU A 54 -23.25 -6.72 14.63
CA LEU A 54 -23.28 -5.35 15.16
C LEU A 54 -21.93 -4.95 15.75
N ALA A 55 -21.30 -5.83 16.54
CA ALA A 55 -19.97 -5.58 17.08
C ALA A 55 -18.93 -5.35 15.99
N ALA A 56 -18.92 -6.20 14.96
CA ALA A 56 -18.03 -6.03 13.82
C ALA A 56 -18.29 -4.71 13.10
N VAL A 57 -19.55 -4.41 12.73
CA VAL A 57 -19.90 -3.18 12.01
C VAL A 57 -19.55 -1.93 12.83
N LEU A 58 -19.84 -1.90 14.13
CA LEU A 58 -19.50 -0.78 15.01
C LEU A 58 -17.98 -0.57 15.11
N ALA A 59 -17.22 -1.65 15.27
CA ALA A 59 -15.76 -1.59 15.29
C ALA A 59 -15.18 -1.02 13.97
N ASN A 60 -15.77 -1.40 12.83
CA ASN A 60 -15.40 -0.87 11.52
C ASN A 60 -15.72 0.62 11.44
N LEU A 61 -16.94 1.02 11.80
CA LEU A 61 -17.38 2.41 11.71
C LEU A 61 -16.57 3.35 12.59
N LEU A 62 -16.23 2.93 13.82
CA LEU A 62 -15.42 3.73 14.73
C LEU A 62 -13.98 3.86 14.25
N GLY A 63 -13.37 2.75 13.81
CA GLY A 63 -11.98 2.76 13.32
C GLY A 63 -11.83 3.55 12.02
N ASP A 64 -12.63 3.23 11.02
CA ASP A 64 -12.59 3.88 9.71
C ASP A 64 -13.08 5.33 9.81
N GLY A 65 -14.06 5.61 10.69
CA GLY A 65 -14.55 6.96 10.99
C GLY A 65 -13.50 7.87 11.63
N ALA A 66 -12.69 7.35 12.56
CA ALA A 66 -11.59 8.10 13.16
C ALA A 66 -10.58 8.54 12.09
N TRP A 67 -10.22 7.63 11.18
CA TRP A 67 -9.33 7.95 10.07
C TRP A 67 -9.97 8.91 9.05
N PHE A 68 -11.25 8.71 8.72
CA PHE A 68 -11.99 9.60 7.82
C PHE A 68 -12.02 11.04 8.34
N TYR A 69 -12.32 11.22 9.63
CA TYR A 69 -12.35 12.54 10.23
C TYR A 69 -10.95 13.17 10.29
N ALA A 70 -9.91 12.38 10.61
CA ALA A 70 -8.53 12.84 10.56
C ALA A 70 -8.14 13.30 9.14
N GLY A 71 -8.48 12.52 8.12
CA GLY A 71 -8.28 12.89 6.71
C GLY A 71 -9.01 14.17 6.31
N ARG A 72 -10.26 14.33 6.78
CA ARG A 72 -11.07 15.54 6.53
C ARG A 72 -10.52 16.78 7.23
N ARG A 73 -10.03 16.67 8.46
CA ARG A 73 -9.56 17.80 9.27
C ARG A 73 -8.17 18.27 8.88
N PHE A 74 -7.27 17.33 8.61
CA PHE A 74 -5.85 17.61 8.35
C PHE A 74 -5.47 17.54 6.86
N GLY A 75 -6.39 17.08 6.01
CA GLY A 75 -6.26 17.08 4.54
C GLY A 75 -5.01 16.38 4.02
N TYR A 76 -4.48 16.91 2.92
CA TYR A 76 -3.30 16.38 2.22
C TYR A 76 -2.01 16.36 3.06
N ARG A 77 -1.92 17.15 4.15
CA ARG A 77 -0.72 17.16 5.03
C ARG A 77 -0.64 15.88 5.86
N PHE A 78 -1.77 15.38 6.35
CA PHE A 78 -1.84 14.12 7.09
C PHE A 78 -1.72 12.90 6.18
N MET A 79 -2.30 12.98 4.97
CA MET A 79 -2.06 11.99 3.92
C MET A 79 -0.58 11.87 3.57
N ARG A 80 0.16 12.98 3.45
CA ARG A 80 1.62 12.93 3.25
C ARG A 80 2.34 12.22 4.39
N LEU A 81 1.87 12.31 5.64
CA LEU A 81 2.44 11.61 6.79
C LEU A 81 2.14 10.10 6.78
N LEU A 82 0.89 9.71 6.55
CA LEU A 82 0.49 8.29 6.42
C LEU A 82 1.11 7.63 5.19
N CYS A 83 1.18 8.35 4.08
CA CYS A 83 1.80 7.89 2.86
C CYS A 83 3.33 8.06 2.85
N ARG A 84 3.95 8.69 3.87
CA ARG A 84 5.41 8.63 4.14
C ARG A 84 5.82 7.25 4.67
N ILE A 85 4.89 6.55 5.34
CA ILE A 85 5.07 5.15 5.76
C ILE A 85 4.89 4.20 4.56
N SER A 86 4.11 4.63 3.56
CA SER A 86 3.98 3.97 2.25
C SER A 86 5.13 4.38 1.33
N LEU A 87 5.48 3.50 0.40
CA LEU A 87 6.69 3.59 -0.42
C LEU A 87 6.80 4.85 -1.29
N SER A 88 5.70 5.58 -1.50
CA SER A 88 5.76 6.93 -2.02
C SER A 88 4.47 7.74 -1.81
N PRO A 89 4.55 8.95 -1.22
CA PRO A 89 3.40 9.79 -0.91
C PRO A 89 2.54 10.14 -2.13
N ASP A 90 3.15 10.61 -3.22
CA ASP A 90 2.39 11.24 -4.31
C ASP A 90 1.68 10.24 -5.23
N SER A 91 2.22 9.03 -5.43
CA SER A 91 1.49 7.99 -6.17
C SER A 91 0.40 7.34 -5.34
N CYS A 92 0.58 7.23 -4.02
CA CYS A 92 -0.46 6.75 -3.12
C CYS A 92 -1.66 7.70 -3.14
N VAL A 93 -1.37 9.00 -3.08
CA VAL A 93 -2.36 10.08 -3.16
C VAL A 93 -3.02 10.12 -4.54
N ARG A 94 -2.28 10.22 -5.66
CA ARG A 94 -2.85 10.28 -7.02
C ARG A 94 -3.63 9.01 -7.41
N ARG A 95 -3.20 7.84 -6.96
CA ARG A 95 -3.87 6.58 -7.29
C ARG A 95 -5.13 6.37 -6.46
N GLY A 96 -5.14 6.79 -5.21
CA GLY A 96 -6.39 6.78 -4.44
C GLY A 96 -7.34 7.92 -4.86
N GLU A 97 -6.84 9.07 -5.30
CA GLU A 97 -7.62 10.11 -5.98
C GLU A 97 -8.32 9.57 -7.23
N SER A 98 -7.60 8.87 -8.11
CA SER A 98 -8.22 8.32 -9.33
C SER A 98 -9.21 7.19 -9.02
N LEU A 99 -8.95 6.38 -7.99
CA LEU A 99 -9.89 5.34 -7.53
C LEU A 99 -11.17 5.95 -6.93
N ILE A 100 -11.04 6.95 -6.06
CA ILE A 100 -12.18 7.63 -5.44
C ILE A 100 -12.90 8.52 -6.47
N GLY A 101 -12.19 9.17 -7.38
CA GLY A 101 -12.78 9.95 -8.47
C GLY A 101 -13.56 9.10 -9.46
N ARG A 102 -13.05 7.91 -9.79
CA ARG A 102 -13.68 7.01 -10.79
C ARG A 102 -14.76 6.09 -10.21
N TRP A 103 -14.59 5.61 -8.97
CA TRP A 103 -15.50 4.64 -8.33
C TRP A 103 -16.27 5.22 -7.15
N GLY A 104 -15.98 6.46 -6.72
CA GLY A 104 -16.68 7.10 -5.61
C GLY A 104 -16.57 6.28 -4.32
N GLY A 105 -17.68 6.19 -3.59
CA GLY A 105 -17.78 5.39 -2.36
C GLY A 105 -17.70 3.88 -2.56
N LEU A 106 -17.94 3.35 -3.78
CA LEU A 106 -17.76 1.91 -4.07
C LEU A 106 -16.31 1.47 -3.91
N SER A 107 -15.36 2.40 -4.08
CA SER A 107 -13.94 2.14 -3.81
C SER A 107 -13.69 1.71 -2.36
N LEU A 108 -14.49 2.17 -1.38
CA LEU A 108 -14.37 1.80 0.03
C LEU A 108 -14.72 0.32 0.26
N VAL A 109 -15.72 -0.19 -0.47
CA VAL A 109 -16.12 -1.61 -0.41
C VAL A 109 -14.99 -2.49 -0.90
N ALA A 110 -14.45 -2.20 -2.09
CA ALA A 110 -13.35 -2.97 -2.67
C ALA A 110 -12.07 -2.87 -1.83
N ALA A 111 -11.74 -1.67 -1.33
CA ALA A 111 -10.58 -1.42 -0.48
C ALA A 111 -10.59 -2.27 0.78
N LYS A 112 -11.76 -2.59 1.33
CA LYS A 112 -11.90 -3.32 2.60
C LYS A 112 -11.34 -4.74 2.54
N PHE A 113 -11.30 -5.35 1.36
CA PHE A 113 -10.75 -6.69 1.11
C PHE A 113 -9.23 -6.70 0.88
N VAL A 114 -8.60 -5.53 0.66
CA VAL A 114 -7.17 -5.43 0.36
C VAL A 114 -6.42 -4.89 1.57
N PRO A 115 -5.60 -5.71 2.24
CA PRO A 115 -4.81 -5.28 3.40
C PRO A 115 -3.95 -4.05 3.07
N GLY A 116 -3.96 -3.05 3.96
CA GLY A 116 -3.23 -1.80 3.79
C GLY A 116 -3.99 -0.74 2.98
N VAL A 117 -4.72 -1.13 1.93
CA VAL A 117 -5.60 -0.18 1.21
C VAL A 117 -6.81 0.17 2.07
N SER A 118 -7.35 -0.80 2.82
CA SER A 118 -8.47 -0.61 3.74
C SER A 118 -8.23 0.44 4.82
N VAL A 119 -6.98 0.65 5.26
CA VAL A 119 -6.61 1.64 6.29
C VAL A 119 -6.44 3.03 5.67
N VAL A 120 -6.03 3.11 4.40
CA VAL A 120 -5.75 4.37 3.71
C VAL A 120 -7.01 4.93 3.02
N ALA A 121 -7.96 4.09 2.64
CA ALA A 121 -9.15 4.54 1.93
C ALA A 121 -10.08 5.49 2.74
N PRO A 122 -10.37 5.24 4.04
CA PRO A 122 -11.18 6.17 4.84
C PRO A 122 -10.58 7.59 4.98
N PRO A 123 -9.30 7.78 5.36
CA PRO A 123 -8.72 9.12 5.43
C PRO A 123 -8.65 9.79 4.05
N MET A 124 -8.48 9.03 2.96
CA MET A 124 -8.54 9.57 1.60
C MET A 124 -9.92 10.11 1.24
N ALA A 125 -10.98 9.35 1.52
CA ALA A 125 -12.35 9.79 1.29
C ALA A 125 -12.66 11.09 2.05
N GLY A 126 -12.15 11.21 3.30
CA GLY A 126 -12.26 12.43 4.09
C GLY A 126 -11.50 13.61 3.48
N ALA A 127 -10.24 13.40 3.06
CA ALA A 127 -9.40 14.43 2.48
C ALA A 127 -9.92 14.96 1.13
N LEU A 128 -10.60 14.11 0.35
CA LEU A 128 -11.24 14.48 -0.92
C LEU A 128 -12.64 15.10 -0.74
N GLY A 129 -13.04 15.40 0.49
CA GLY A 129 -14.27 16.14 0.77
C GLY A 129 -15.56 15.33 0.67
N MET A 130 -15.50 13.99 0.69
CA MET A 130 -16.71 13.14 0.71
C MET A 130 -17.60 13.52 1.90
N SER A 131 -18.91 13.61 1.73
CA SER A 131 -19.83 13.92 2.83
C SER A 131 -19.86 12.79 3.87
N VAL A 132 -20.00 13.15 5.16
CA VAL A 132 -19.99 12.20 6.29
C VAL A 132 -21.05 11.12 6.11
N TRP A 133 -22.26 11.50 5.74
CA TRP A 133 -23.39 10.57 5.54
C TRP A 133 -23.14 9.59 4.39
N ARG A 134 -22.51 10.05 3.31
CA ARG A 134 -22.14 9.18 2.19
C ARG A 134 -21.07 8.19 2.61
N PHE A 135 -20.06 8.65 3.35
CA PHE A 135 -19.02 7.77 3.90
C PHE A 135 -19.61 6.70 4.82
N ILE A 136 -20.44 7.09 5.81
CA ILE A 136 -21.07 6.16 6.75
C ILE A 136 -21.90 5.10 6.00
N GLY A 137 -22.70 5.50 5.02
CA GLY A 137 -23.51 4.56 4.24
C GLY A 137 -22.67 3.52 3.49
N PHE A 138 -21.62 3.97 2.79
CA PHE A 138 -20.72 3.06 2.08
C PHE A 138 -19.88 2.20 3.02
N ASP A 139 -19.41 2.75 4.15
CA ASP A 139 -18.61 1.99 5.12
C ASP A 139 -19.44 0.93 5.85
N ILE A 140 -20.69 1.23 6.22
CA ILE A 140 -21.61 0.24 6.77
C ILE A 140 -21.87 -0.87 5.74
N GLY A 141 -22.17 -0.51 4.50
CA GLY A 141 -22.37 -1.49 3.42
C GLY A 141 -21.12 -2.37 3.22
N ALA A 142 -19.94 -1.75 3.19
CA ALA A 142 -18.67 -2.46 3.09
C ALA A 142 -18.43 -3.39 4.29
N ALA A 143 -18.72 -2.92 5.50
CA ALA A 143 -18.56 -3.68 6.74
C ALA A 143 -19.51 -4.87 6.81
N LEU A 144 -20.76 -4.72 6.38
CA LEU A 144 -21.72 -5.81 6.31
C LEU A 144 -21.29 -6.88 5.30
N ILE A 145 -20.90 -6.48 4.09
CA ILE A 145 -20.45 -7.41 3.05
C ILE A 145 -19.18 -8.15 3.53
N TRP A 146 -18.19 -7.41 4.03
CA TRP A 146 -16.94 -8.00 4.52
C TRP A 146 -17.18 -8.97 5.69
N THR A 147 -17.97 -8.54 6.67
CA THR A 147 -18.32 -9.38 7.83
C THR A 147 -19.10 -10.62 7.41
N GLY A 148 -20.10 -10.46 6.54
CA GLY A 148 -20.91 -11.54 6.02
C GLY A 148 -20.10 -12.59 5.24
N VAL A 149 -19.14 -12.15 4.42
CA VAL A 149 -18.24 -13.07 3.69
C VAL A 149 -17.42 -13.92 4.66
N PHE A 150 -16.75 -13.32 5.65
CA PHE A 150 -15.89 -14.08 6.57
C PHE A 150 -16.68 -14.93 7.57
N LEU A 151 -17.82 -14.43 8.07
CA LEU A 151 -18.73 -15.25 8.90
C LEU A 151 -19.30 -16.41 8.09
N GLY A 152 -19.73 -16.16 6.84
CA GLY A 152 -20.27 -17.18 5.95
C GLY A 152 -19.24 -18.26 5.59
N LEU A 153 -17.99 -17.87 5.34
CA LEU A 153 -16.88 -18.81 5.17
C LEU A 153 -16.72 -19.69 6.42
N GLY A 154 -16.72 -19.10 7.61
CA GLY A 154 -16.67 -19.85 8.87
C GLY A 154 -17.82 -20.81 9.08
N TRP A 155 -19.03 -20.40 8.69
CA TRP A 155 -20.24 -21.19 8.79
C TRP A 155 -20.25 -22.38 7.81
N ALA A 156 -19.78 -22.15 6.57
CA ALA A 156 -19.73 -23.17 5.52
C ALA A 156 -18.66 -24.25 5.78
N PHE A 157 -17.48 -23.85 6.26
CA PHE A 157 -16.35 -24.76 6.52
C PHE A 157 -16.24 -25.16 8.00
N ARG A 158 -17.37 -25.17 8.72
CA ARG A 158 -17.39 -25.37 10.18
C ARG A 158 -16.74 -26.69 10.62
N GLU A 159 -16.95 -27.77 9.88
CA GLU A 159 -16.44 -29.11 10.23
C GLU A 159 -14.93 -29.17 10.10
N GLN A 160 -14.38 -28.65 9.00
CA GLN A 160 -12.93 -28.57 8.78
C GLN A 160 -12.27 -27.62 9.78
N ILE A 161 -12.94 -26.50 10.12
CA ILE A 161 -12.43 -25.56 11.14
C ILE A 161 -12.44 -26.22 12.52
N GLN A 162 -13.47 -26.98 12.88
CA GLN A 162 -13.53 -27.69 14.15
C GLN A 162 -12.49 -28.80 14.24
N GLU A 163 -12.22 -29.54 13.16
CA GLU A 163 -11.13 -30.52 13.12
C GLU A 163 -9.77 -29.85 13.28
N VAL A 164 -9.50 -28.76 12.56
CA VAL A 164 -8.25 -28.01 12.69
C VAL A 164 -8.12 -27.42 14.11
N LEU A 165 -9.19 -26.87 14.68
CA LEU A 165 -9.18 -26.35 16.05
C LEU A 165 -8.99 -27.46 17.09
N ALA A 166 -9.59 -28.63 16.88
CA ALA A 166 -9.40 -29.80 17.73
C ALA A 166 -7.97 -30.35 17.64
N MET A 167 -7.39 -30.38 16.43
CA MET A 167 -5.99 -30.72 16.21
C MET A 167 -5.06 -29.69 16.85
N LEU A 168 -5.33 -28.39 16.73
CA LEU A 168 -4.56 -27.32 17.39
C LEU A 168 -4.68 -27.39 18.92
N ALA A 169 -5.86 -27.76 19.44
CA ALA A 169 -6.10 -27.94 20.87
C ALA A 169 -5.42 -29.19 21.43
N GLN A 170 -5.33 -30.26 20.64
CA GLN A 170 -4.58 -31.48 20.99
C GLN A 170 -3.07 -31.33 20.78
N ALA A 171 -2.63 -30.48 19.86
CA ALA A 171 -1.22 -30.28 19.51
C ALA A 171 -0.43 -29.40 20.51
N GLY A 172 -1.08 -28.83 21.54
CA GLY A 172 -0.40 -28.02 22.55
C GLY A 172 0.46 -26.90 21.96
N GLY A 173 1.58 -26.58 22.62
CA GLY A 173 2.45 -25.42 22.34
C GLY A 173 2.90 -25.22 20.89
N ILE A 174 2.84 -26.26 20.05
CA ILE A 174 3.23 -26.25 18.64
C ILE A 174 2.27 -25.38 17.80
N ALA A 175 0.98 -25.37 18.11
CA ALA A 175 -0.03 -24.53 17.45
C ALA A 175 0.23 -23.03 17.68
N THR A 176 0.50 -22.67 18.94
CA THR A 176 0.93 -21.33 19.35
C THR A 176 2.26 -20.95 18.73
N LEU A 177 3.22 -21.88 18.68
CA LEU A 177 4.51 -21.66 18.04
C LEU A 177 4.33 -21.39 16.54
N ALA A 178 3.49 -22.14 15.84
CA ALA A 178 3.20 -21.93 14.43
C ALA A 178 2.58 -20.55 14.16
N LEU A 179 1.62 -20.12 14.99
CA LEU A 179 1.02 -18.78 14.88
C LEU A 179 2.06 -17.68 15.13
N VAL A 180 2.89 -17.83 16.16
CA VAL A 180 3.99 -16.89 16.46
C VAL A 180 5.01 -16.86 15.33
N VAL A 181 5.34 -18.01 14.72
CA VAL A 181 6.24 -18.09 13.57
C VAL A 181 5.64 -17.40 12.35
N VAL A 182 4.36 -17.60 12.05
CA VAL A 182 3.68 -16.90 10.94
C VAL A 182 3.69 -15.38 11.16
N LEU A 183 3.39 -14.92 12.38
CA LEU A 183 3.47 -13.51 12.77
C LEU A 183 4.90 -12.97 12.64
N ALA A 184 5.89 -13.71 13.14
CA ALA A 184 7.30 -13.34 13.06
C ALA A 184 7.78 -13.27 11.60
N VAL A 185 7.46 -14.26 10.77
CA VAL A 185 7.78 -14.29 9.34
C VAL A 185 7.14 -13.10 8.63
N MET A 186 5.87 -12.78 8.93
CA MET A 186 5.20 -11.62 8.37
C MET A 186 5.93 -10.31 8.73
N LEU A 187 6.30 -10.13 10.00
CA LEU A 187 7.03 -8.96 10.49
C LEU A 187 8.43 -8.87 9.87
N VAL A 188 9.13 -10.00 9.76
CA VAL A 188 10.44 -10.13 9.11
C VAL A 188 10.31 -9.76 7.64
N VAL A 189 9.44 -10.41 6.86
CA VAL A 189 9.24 -10.07 5.44
C VAL A 189 8.92 -8.58 5.27
N ARG A 190 8.08 -8.00 6.13
CA ARG A 190 7.76 -6.58 6.10
C ARG A 190 8.98 -5.70 6.44
N TYR A 191 9.80 -6.10 7.40
CA TYR A 191 11.06 -5.44 7.76
C TYR A 191 12.10 -5.51 6.63
N TRP A 192 12.29 -6.67 6.03
CA TRP A 192 13.22 -6.89 4.92
C TRP A 192 12.80 -6.13 3.67
N ARG A 193 11.50 -6.11 3.34
CA ARG A 193 10.97 -5.27 2.25
C ARG A 193 11.19 -3.79 2.53
N ARG A 194 10.99 -3.33 3.77
CA ARG A 194 11.32 -1.95 4.18
C ARG A 194 12.81 -1.65 4.05
N ARG A 195 13.71 -2.53 4.53
CA ARG A 195 15.16 -2.36 4.38
C ARG A 195 15.61 -2.36 2.93
N ALA A 196 15.11 -3.28 2.12
CA ALA A 196 15.42 -3.36 0.69
C ALA A 196 15.00 -2.08 -0.04
N PHE A 197 13.85 -1.52 0.34
CA PHE A 197 13.40 -0.23 -0.15
C PHE A 197 14.28 0.94 0.32
N MET A 198 14.64 1.00 1.60
CA MET A 198 15.53 2.04 2.15
C MET A 198 16.91 2.05 1.48
N ARG A 199 17.40 0.88 1.05
CA ARG A 199 18.64 0.79 0.26
C ARG A 199 18.50 1.48 -1.09
N LEU A 200 17.32 1.49 -1.71
CA LEU A 200 17.10 2.18 -2.99
C LEU A 200 16.96 3.69 -2.79
N THR A 201 16.33 4.14 -1.69
CA THR A 201 16.17 5.56 -1.41
C THR A 201 17.45 6.26 -0.94
N GLY A 202 18.44 5.51 -0.45
CA GLY A 202 19.75 6.04 -0.03
C GLY A 202 20.75 6.34 -1.16
N MET A 203 20.36 6.16 -2.42
CA MET A 203 21.19 6.57 -3.56
C MET A 203 21.23 8.10 -3.66
N SER A 204 22.43 8.66 -3.87
CA SER A 204 22.61 10.09 -4.12
C SER A 204 21.78 10.53 -5.33
N ARG A 205 21.12 11.67 -5.22
CA ARG A 205 20.32 12.28 -6.28
C ARG A 205 20.98 13.57 -6.73
N ILE A 206 20.71 13.96 -7.98
CA ILE A 206 21.08 15.27 -8.50
C ILE A 206 19.87 16.19 -8.45
N THR A 207 20.08 17.47 -8.15
CA THR A 207 19.00 18.47 -8.16
C THR A 207 18.71 18.95 -9.59
N VAL A 208 17.57 19.60 -9.76
CA VAL A 208 17.19 20.20 -11.05
C VAL A 208 18.18 21.29 -11.48
N ASP A 209 18.70 22.07 -10.52
CA ASP A 209 19.65 23.15 -10.78
C ASP A 209 21.01 22.59 -11.19
N GLU A 210 21.56 21.63 -10.43
CA GLU A 210 22.80 20.95 -10.79
C GLU A 210 22.72 20.26 -12.16
N LEU A 211 21.61 19.59 -12.47
CA LEU A 211 21.44 18.99 -13.79
C LEU A 211 21.47 20.04 -14.89
N HIS A 212 20.79 21.18 -14.68
CA HIS A 212 20.79 22.22 -15.69
C HIS A 212 22.16 22.83 -15.93
N ASP A 213 22.92 23.10 -14.86
CA ASP A 213 24.27 23.63 -14.98
C ASP A 213 25.19 22.65 -15.72
N LEU A 214 25.05 21.34 -15.44
CA LEU A 214 25.77 20.30 -16.17
C LEU A 214 25.38 20.21 -17.65
N LEU A 215 24.10 20.43 -17.98
CA LEU A 215 23.64 20.43 -19.37
C LEU A 215 24.18 21.62 -20.17
N ALA A 216 24.52 22.73 -19.50
CA ALA A 216 25.13 23.91 -20.12
C ALA A 216 26.67 23.84 -20.24
N GLY A 217 27.31 22.85 -19.59
CA GLY A 217 28.75 22.67 -19.60
C GLY A 217 29.29 21.96 -20.85
N GLU A 218 30.62 21.81 -20.92
CA GLU A 218 31.33 21.23 -22.08
C GLU A 218 31.10 19.71 -22.25
N ALA A 219 30.73 19.01 -21.17
CA ALA A 219 30.52 17.56 -21.16
C ALA A 219 29.16 17.19 -20.52
N PRO A 220 28.03 17.43 -21.23
CA PRO A 220 26.71 17.22 -20.66
C PRO A 220 26.44 15.74 -20.38
N PRO A 221 25.77 15.42 -19.26
CA PRO A 221 25.43 14.05 -18.91
C PRO A 221 24.37 13.49 -19.86
N LEU A 222 24.33 12.17 -19.98
CA LEU A 222 23.27 11.48 -20.70
C LEU A 222 21.99 11.48 -19.85
N VAL A 223 20.94 12.14 -20.33
CA VAL A 223 19.64 12.14 -19.65
C VAL A 223 18.77 11.00 -20.19
N ILE A 224 18.23 10.16 -19.30
CA ILE A 224 17.38 9.02 -19.66
C ILE A 224 16.03 9.12 -18.95
N ASP A 225 14.97 9.13 -19.75
CA ASP A 225 13.58 8.99 -19.33
C ASP A 225 13.26 7.51 -19.14
N VAL A 226 12.99 7.09 -17.90
CA VAL A 226 12.67 5.68 -17.59
C VAL A 226 11.18 5.39 -17.45
N ARG A 227 10.32 6.32 -17.87
CA ARG A 227 8.87 6.12 -17.88
C ARG A 227 8.46 5.03 -18.87
N GLY A 228 7.42 4.30 -18.52
CA GLY A 228 6.70 3.43 -19.46
C GLY A 228 5.58 4.20 -20.18
N GLU A 229 4.95 3.57 -21.17
CA GLU A 229 3.89 4.16 -22.00
C GLU A 229 2.77 4.85 -21.21
N ALA A 230 2.31 4.21 -20.12
CA ALA A 230 1.28 4.79 -19.26
C ALA A 230 1.69 6.13 -18.61
N GLY A 231 2.99 6.33 -18.35
CA GLY A 231 3.51 7.59 -17.82
C GLY A 231 3.60 8.68 -18.90
N LEU A 232 3.90 8.29 -20.13
CA LEU A 232 3.98 9.18 -21.29
C LEU A 232 2.60 9.68 -21.73
N GLN A 233 1.57 8.83 -21.66
CA GLN A 233 0.19 9.23 -21.92
C GLN A 233 -0.34 10.27 -20.93
N VAL A 234 0.17 10.24 -19.69
CA VAL A 234 -0.24 11.18 -18.63
C VAL A 234 0.49 12.51 -18.76
N ASP A 235 1.78 12.50 -19.13
CA ASP A 235 2.54 13.71 -19.41
C ASP A 235 3.49 13.47 -20.60
N PRO A 236 3.16 13.99 -21.80
CA PRO A 236 3.96 13.76 -23.00
C PRO A 236 5.23 14.60 -23.03
N ARG A 237 5.40 15.55 -22.10
CA ARG A 237 6.61 16.38 -22.02
C ARG A 237 7.80 15.55 -21.56
N ARG A 238 8.99 15.95 -21.96
CA ARG A 238 10.28 15.36 -21.55
C ARG A 238 11.34 16.45 -21.37
N ILE A 239 12.41 16.10 -20.66
CA ILE A 239 13.59 16.98 -20.57
C ILE A 239 14.24 17.04 -21.97
N PRO A 240 14.61 18.23 -22.48
CA PRO A 240 15.23 18.37 -23.80
C PRO A 240 16.47 17.47 -23.93
N GLY A 241 16.56 16.72 -25.04
CA GLY A 241 17.69 15.80 -25.29
C GLY A 241 17.64 14.47 -24.54
N ALA A 242 16.60 14.20 -23.74
CA ALA A 242 16.49 12.94 -23.00
C ALA A 242 16.18 11.74 -23.91
N LEU A 243 16.90 10.63 -23.71
CA LEU A 243 16.64 9.36 -24.36
C LEU A 243 15.52 8.59 -23.65
N SER A 244 14.69 7.88 -24.41
CA SER A 244 13.57 7.10 -23.87
C SER A 244 13.96 5.63 -23.69
N TYR A 245 14.08 5.16 -22.44
CA TYR A 245 14.32 3.76 -22.14
C TYR A 245 13.55 3.31 -20.91
N THR A 246 12.54 2.47 -21.09
CA THR A 246 11.78 1.93 -19.95
C THR A 246 12.68 1.15 -18.99
N LEU A 247 12.36 1.17 -17.70
CA LEU A 247 13.08 0.35 -16.69
C LEU A 247 13.17 -1.12 -17.10
N LYS A 248 12.09 -1.67 -17.69
CA LYS A 248 12.05 -3.07 -18.14
C LYS A 248 13.05 -3.32 -19.25
N ALA A 249 13.14 -2.42 -20.23
CA ALA A 249 14.12 -2.50 -21.31
C ALA A 249 15.55 -2.44 -20.77
N LEU A 250 15.82 -1.52 -19.84
CA LEU A 250 17.12 -1.42 -19.20
C LEU A 250 17.46 -2.67 -18.36
N GLN A 251 16.49 -3.33 -17.73
CA GLN A 251 16.74 -4.55 -16.94
C GLN A 251 17.03 -5.78 -17.79
N GLN A 252 16.52 -5.86 -19.03
CA GLN A 252 16.77 -6.99 -19.91
C GLN A 252 18.26 -7.13 -20.22
N ARG A 253 18.79 -8.37 -20.17
CA ARG A 253 20.22 -8.65 -20.33
C ARG A 253 20.72 -8.51 -21.77
N HIS A 254 19.81 -8.66 -22.74
CA HIS A 254 20.05 -8.58 -24.18
C HIS A 254 19.37 -7.38 -24.85
N GLY A 255 18.84 -6.43 -24.06
CA GLY A 255 18.24 -5.22 -24.61
C GLY A 255 19.32 -4.30 -25.19
N GLU A 256 18.99 -3.58 -26.26
CA GLU A 256 19.82 -2.49 -26.77
C GLU A 256 19.99 -1.44 -25.66
N LEU A 257 21.22 -1.28 -25.17
CA LEU A 257 21.55 -0.31 -24.15
C LEU A 257 22.02 1.00 -24.80
N PRO A 258 21.76 2.16 -24.18
CA PRO A 258 22.34 3.40 -24.64
C PRO A 258 23.87 3.30 -24.58
N VAL A 259 24.55 3.84 -25.60
CA VAL A 259 26.02 3.93 -25.61
C VAL A 259 26.44 4.97 -24.57
N ILE A 260 26.80 4.48 -23.37
CA ILE A 260 27.10 5.32 -22.21
C ILE A 260 28.43 6.08 -22.40
N GLY A 261 29.41 5.49 -23.10
CA GLY A 261 30.63 6.18 -23.52
C GLY A 261 31.44 6.81 -22.38
N GLY A 262 31.34 6.26 -21.15
CA GLY A 262 32.00 6.82 -19.96
C GLY A 262 31.40 8.12 -19.41
N ARG A 263 30.28 8.61 -19.99
CA ARG A 263 29.56 9.81 -19.53
C ARG A 263 28.79 9.55 -18.24
N ASP A 264 28.58 10.60 -17.48
CA ASP A 264 27.65 10.59 -16.35
C ASP A 264 26.22 10.44 -16.88
N VAL A 265 25.39 9.66 -16.19
CA VAL A 265 24.01 9.39 -16.58
C VAL A 265 23.07 9.98 -15.53
N VAL A 266 22.06 10.70 -15.98
CA VAL A 266 20.99 11.20 -15.13
C VAL A 266 19.67 10.58 -15.57
N LEU A 267 18.96 9.96 -14.63
CA LEU A 267 17.72 9.24 -14.91
C LEU A 267 16.56 9.92 -14.21
N TYR A 268 15.41 10.01 -14.88
CA TYR A 268 14.20 10.53 -14.26
C TYR A 268 12.98 9.67 -14.56
N CYS A 269 12.01 9.72 -13.66
CA CYS A 269 10.68 9.15 -13.79
C CYS A 269 9.66 10.11 -13.18
N ASN A 270 8.36 9.79 -13.28
CA ASN A 270 7.30 10.45 -12.48
C ASN A 270 6.78 9.52 -11.37
N CYS A 271 7.60 8.52 -11.05
CA CYS A 271 7.37 7.57 -9.97
C CYS A 271 7.89 8.19 -8.68
N PRO A 272 7.17 8.13 -7.56
CA PRO A 272 7.57 8.96 -6.45
C PRO A 272 8.67 8.29 -5.62
N ASN A 273 9.47 9.12 -4.94
CA ASN A 273 10.82 8.78 -4.47
C ASN A 273 11.76 8.28 -5.59
N GLU A 274 11.42 8.54 -6.86
CA GLU A 274 12.24 8.22 -8.02
C GLU A 274 12.65 6.75 -8.13
N VAL A 275 11.84 5.84 -7.61
CA VAL A 275 12.20 4.43 -7.40
C VAL A 275 12.63 3.74 -8.70
N SER A 276 11.90 3.95 -9.79
CA SER A 276 12.24 3.41 -11.11
C SER A 276 13.55 4.00 -11.65
N ALA A 277 13.80 5.29 -11.43
CA ALA A 277 15.05 5.92 -11.84
C ALA A 277 16.24 5.42 -11.00
N ALA A 278 16.06 5.23 -9.68
CA ALA A 278 17.08 4.65 -8.79
C ALA A 278 17.38 3.17 -9.12
N GLN A 279 16.36 2.39 -9.49
CA GLN A 279 16.55 1.01 -9.95
C GLN A 279 17.27 0.97 -11.28
N ALA A 280 16.90 1.81 -12.24
CA ALA A 280 17.59 1.91 -13.52
C ALA A 280 19.04 2.37 -13.35
N ALA A 281 19.30 3.36 -12.47
CA ALA A 281 20.64 3.81 -12.14
C ALA A 281 21.53 2.66 -11.62
N ARG A 282 21.00 1.80 -10.74
CA ARG A 282 21.72 0.60 -10.28
C ARG A 282 22.06 -0.37 -11.40
N VAL A 283 21.13 -0.58 -12.33
CA VAL A 283 21.36 -1.48 -13.47
C VAL A 283 22.48 -0.92 -14.35
N LEU A 284 22.50 0.39 -14.59
CA LEU A 284 23.55 1.02 -15.39
C LEU A 284 24.91 1.01 -14.66
N LEU A 285 24.95 1.29 -13.35
CA LEU A 285 26.18 1.17 -12.54
C LEU A 285 26.74 -0.26 -12.57
N ALA A 286 25.88 -1.27 -12.42
CA ALA A 286 26.28 -2.68 -12.49
C ALA A 286 26.76 -3.10 -13.89
N ARG A 287 26.45 -2.31 -14.92
CA ARG A 287 26.88 -2.52 -16.32
C ARG A 287 27.98 -1.56 -16.77
N GLY A 288 28.66 -0.90 -15.82
CA GLY A 288 29.86 -0.13 -16.09
C GLY A 288 29.65 1.36 -16.36
N ALA A 289 28.47 1.92 -16.08
CA ALA A 289 28.32 3.37 -16.05
C ALA A 289 29.20 3.97 -14.95
N ARG A 290 29.95 5.03 -15.26
CA ARG A 290 30.85 5.72 -14.31
C ARG A 290 30.07 6.34 -13.15
N ARG A 291 28.94 6.97 -13.46
CA ARG A 291 28.03 7.58 -12.51
C ARG A 291 26.62 7.54 -13.07
N ALA A 292 25.65 7.13 -12.25
CA ALA A 292 24.24 7.16 -12.61
C ALA A 292 23.43 7.71 -11.42
N LEU A 293 22.76 8.85 -11.62
CA LEU A 293 22.03 9.55 -10.56
C LEU A 293 20.57 9.76 -10.92
N PRO A 294 19.62 9.50 -10.01
CA PRO A 294 18.24 9.91 -10.19
C PRO A 294 18.09 11.42 -10.04
N LEU A 295 17.26 12.04 -10.89
CA LEU A 295 16.87 13.45 -10.78
C LEU A 295 15.85 13.64 -9.66
N THR A 296 16.16 14.50 -8.68
CA THR A 296 15.29 14.80 -7.54
C THR A 296 13.96 15.39 -8.00
N GLY A 297 12.84 14.77 -7.61
CA GLY A 297 11.50 15.20 -8.00
C GLY A 297 11.13 14.90 -9.46
N GLY A 298 12.02 14.24 -10.21
CA GLY A 298 11.75 13.76 -11.56
C GLY A 298 11.37 14.86 -12.56
N LEU A 299 10.52 14.52 -13.53
CA LEU A 299 10.03 15.47 -14.53
C LEU A 299 9.17 16.57 -13.90
N ASP A 300 8.39 16.24 -12.87
CA ASP A 300 7.46 17.19 -12.25
C ASP A 300 8.23 18.37 -11.63
N ALA A 301 9.37 18.10 -10.97
CA ALA A 301 10.24 19.15 -10.45
C ALA A 301 10.94 19.96 -11.55
N TRP A 302 11.35 19.32 -12.64
CA TRP A 302 11.90 20.03 -13.80
C TRP A 302 10.89 21.02 -14.38
N VAL A 303 9.65 20.57 -14.61
CA VAL A 303 8.56 21.43 -15.10
C VAL A 303 8.23 22.55 -14.12
N ALA A 304 8.15 22.24 -12.82
CA ALA A 304 7.83 23.22 -11.78
C ALA A 304 8.89 24.33 -11.66
N SER A 305 10.14 24.05 -12.03
CA SER A 305 11.22 25.04 -12.07
C SER A 305 11.13 26.03 -13.25
N GLY A 306 10.16 25.86 -14.16
CA GLY A 306 9.97 26.73 -15.33
C GLY A 306 10.97 26.49 -16.46
N ARG A 307 11.75 25.40 -16.39
CA ARG A 307 12.76 25.04 -17.40
C ARG A 307 12.10 24.48 -18.67
N PRO A 308 12.74 24.62 -19.85
CA PRO A 308 12.17 24.18 -21.11
C PRO A 308 11.95 22.66 -21.13
N THR A 309 10.88 22.25 -21.81
CA THR A 309 10.56 20.84 -22.08
C THR A 309 10.38 20.61 -23.57
N SER A 310 10.70 19.41 -24.06
CA SER A 310 10.29 18.96 -25.39
C SER A 310 9.14 17.98 -25.29
N LEU A 311 8.45 17.71 -26.41
CA LEU A 311 7.47 16.63 -26.48
C LEU A 311 8.16 15.34 -26.95
N HIS A 312 7.65 14.19 -26.51
CA HIS A 312 8.16 12.88 -26.91
C HIS A 312 8.08 12.65 -28.41
#